data_AF-A0A8T4LMF0-F1
#
_entry.id   AF-A0A8T4LMF0-F1
#
_cell.length_a   1.000
_cell.length_b   1.000
_cell.length_c   1.000
_cell.angle_alpha   90.00
_cell.angle_beta   90.00
_cell.angle_gamma   90.00
#
_symmetry.space_group_name_H-M   'P 1'
#
loop_
_entity.id
_entity.type
_entity.pdbx_description
1 polymer ?
#
loop_
_entity_poly.entity_id
_entity_poly.type
_entity_poly.pdbx_seq_one_letter_code
_entity_poly.pdbx_strand_id
1 'polypeptide(L)'
;MRFVLILFLLCTIAFAQFLDPPIHNMTSLNNEALLNLQNNYLNQLTKSTPTISNPVEAADAKLIKFDPAVDNFISAENQPKLIWIWAEKHAEEVNIAADLQSCTDGINLRFNSRTINPNIEFLFNGNNKTTNDSSTFSIDIPFSIEELSATPNQNITVSLSGEFNFLYDRTVLHYQYLPCSEGGVEEGCVATCELYSINSDIANFSRQFSSVLNYTVEGGNNLFFLTKPVLREQWYRNNKFNNLVFSNRVFYKSVILFNDEEISNTSIYNFDLYNDSLGIFYIRTTNKSEANITYILMKENTGLFSPHTLQQSNSSYSYLYQINTTYVGIGENNITLLMVDRFLNNATKIEQINSRMLSLDGSSKIARPSLVFNSAVISNIIIGVGILGVFLFIILRKVR
;
A
#
# COMPACT_ATOMS: atom_id res chain seq x y z
N MET A 1 -13.93 32.03 31.23
CA MET A 1 -12.68 31.93 30.41
C MET A 1 -12.08 30.53 30.35
N ARG A 2 -11.98 29.75 31.44
CA ARG A 2 -11.40 28.38 31.40
C ARG A 2 -12.18 27.37 30.53
N PHE A 3 -13.51 27.52 30.41
CA PHE A 3 -14.34 26.63 29.58
C PHE A 3 -14.15 26.84 28.07
N VAL A 4 -13.84 28.07 27.62
CA VAL A 4 -13.57 28.39 26.21
C VAL A 4 -12.21 27.86 25.77
N LEU A 5 -11.23 27.82 26.69
CA LEU A 5 -9.89 27.30 26.45
C LEU A 5 -9.89 25.75 26.36
N ILE A 6 -10.74 25.09 27.13
CA ILE A 6 -10.99 23.64 27.02
C ILE A 6 -11.75 23.31 25.72
N LEU A 7 -12.70 24.16 25.29
CA LEU A 7 -13.38 24.00 23.99
C LEU A 7 -12.42 24.22 22.81
N PHE A 8 -11.49 25.17 22.91
CA PHE A 8 -10.43 25.37 21.92
C PHE A 8 -9.42 24.22 21.89
N LEU A 9 -9.09 23.61 23.04
CA LEU A 9 -8.23 22.42 23.12
C LEU A 9 -8.93 21.14 22.64
N LEU A 10 -10.26 21.03 22.82
CA LEU A 10 -11.04 19.89 22.35
C LEU A 10 -11.39 20.00 20.85
N CYS A 11 -11.41 21.20 20.27
CA CYS A 11 -11.58 21.40 18.83
C CYS A 11 -10.30 21.13 18.01
N THR A 12 -9.13 20.92 18.63
CA THR A 12 -7.87 20.61 17.92
C THR A 12 -7.57 19.11 17.78
N ILE A 13 -8.46 18.22 18.21
CA ILE A 13 -8.38 16.78 17.84
C ILE A 13 -9.28 16.49 16.64
N ALA A 14 -9.43 17.46 15.73
CA ALA A 14 -9.71 17.12 14.34
C ALA A 14 -8.40 16.53 13.81
N PHE A 15 -8.36 15.22 13.56
CA PHE A 15 -7.27 14.60 12.81
C PHE A 15 -7.05 15.44 11.56
N ALA A 16 -5.93 16.15 11.51
CA ALA A 16 -5.63 17.03 10.39
C ALA A 16 -5.47 16.13 9.16
N GLN A 17 -6.36 16.27 8.20
CA GLN A 17 -6.21 15.60 6.91
C GLN A 17 -4.93 16.11 6.26
N PHE A 18 -4.04 15.20 5.89
CA PHE A 18 -2.80 15.54 5.21
C PHE A 18 -3.05 15.67 3.71
N LEU A 19 -2.50 16.74 3.11
CA LEU A 19 -2.54 16.94 1.66
C LEU A 19 -1.58 16.00 0.93
N ASP A 20 -0.45 15.67 1.56
CA ASP A 20 0.54 14.70 1.08
C ASP A 20 0.58 13.50 2.05
N PRO A 21 0.85 12.27 1.57
CA PRO A 21 0.84 11.09 2.41
C PRO A 21 1.94 11.17 3.49
N PRO A 22 1.61 11.00 4.79
CA PRO A 22 2.56 11.20 5.88
C PRO A 22 3.49 9.99 6.10
N ILE A 23 4.15 9.53 5.03
CA ILE A 23 4.96 8.29 5.00
C ILE A 23 6.08 8.31 6.03
N HIS A 24 6.91 9.36 6.03
CA HIS A 24 8.03 9.47 6.97
C HIS A 24 7.57 9.51 8.42
N ASN A 25 6.48 10.22 8.71
CA ASN A 25 5.92 10.30 10.06
C ASN A 25 5.41 8.92 10.51
N MET A 26 4.65 8.22 9.66
CA MET A 26 4.17 6.87 9.95
C MET A 26 5.32 5.90 10.22
N THR A 27 6.33 5.84 9.35
CA THR A 27 7.46 4.91 9.52
C THR A 27 8.23 5.20 10.81
N SER A 28 8.41 6.47 11.17
CA SER A 28 9.00 6.84 12.47
C SER A 28 8.15 6.36 13.65
N LEU A 29 6.83 6.60 13.61
CA LEU A 29 5.91 6.18 14.67
C LEU A 29 5.83 4.65 14.79
N ASN A 30 5.88 3.93 13.67
CA ASN A 30 5.90 2.47 13.67
C ASN A 30 7.18 1.92 14.29
N ASN A 31 8.34 2.50 13.98
CA ASN A 31 9.61 2.10 14.61
C ASN A 31 9.57 2.23 16.15
N GLU A 32 8.91 3.26 16.67
CA GLU A 32 8.68 3.41 18.11
C GLU A 32 7.67 2.38 18.64
N ALA A 33 6.57 2.15 17.91
CA ALA A 33 5.55 1.17 18.29
C ALA A 33 6.08 -0.28 18.32
N LEU A 34 7.04 -0.62 17.45
CA LEU A 34 7.69 -1.94 17.42
C LEU A 34 8.32 -2.33 18.77
N LEU A 35 8.78 -1.37 19.57
CA LEU A 35 9.37 -1.63 20.89
C LEU A 35 8.38 -2.23 21.89
N ASN A 36 7.09 -1.88 21.77
CA ASN A 36 6.03 -2.35 22.67
C ASN A 36 5.09 -3.37 22.01
N LEU A 37 5.32 -3.67 20.72
CA LEU A 37 4.40 -4.45 19.90
C LEU A 37 4.15 -5.85 20.49
N GLN A 38 5.19 -6.51 20.99
CA GLN A 38 5.08 -7.86 21.57
C GLN A 38 4.20 -7.87 22.83
N ASN A 39 4.39 -6.90 23.72
CA ASN A 39 3.59 -6.78 24.95
C ASN A 39 2.13 -6.43 24.63
N ASN A 40 1.91 -5.51 23.68
CA ASN A 40 0.57 -5.15 23.21
C ASN A 40 -0.14 -6.37 22.59
N TYR A 41 0.59 -7.15 21.78
CA TYR A 41 0.06 -8.37 21.18
C TYR A 41 -0.32 -9.40 22.24
N LEU A 42 0.59 -9.66 23.20
CA LEU A 42 0.34 -10.60 24.30
C LEU A 42 -0.90 -10.23 25.14
N ASN A 43 -1.16 -8.95 25.32
CA ASN A 43 -2.33 -8.46 26.06
C ASN A 43 -3.65 -8.64 25.31
N GLN A 44 -3.62 -8.81 23.99
CA GLN A 44 -4.80 -9.10 23.17
C GLN A 44 -5.07 -10.60 23.03
N LEU A 45 -4.09 -11.47 23.32
CA LEU A 45 -4.28 -12.91 23.25
C LEU A 45 -5.24 -13.40 24.33
N THR A 46 -6.05 -14.41 23.97
CA THR A 46 -6.89 -15.12 24.94
C THR A 46 -6.00 -16.00 25.82
N LYS A 47 -6.02 -15.77 27.12
CA LYS A 47 -5.17 -16.47 28.10
C LYS A 47 -5.96 -17.58 28.78
N SER A 48 -5.36 -18.76 28.87
CA SER A 48 -5.86 -19.89 29.63
C SER A 48 -5.09 -20.07 30.94
N THR A 49 -5.72 -20.66 31.95
CA THR A 49 -5.03 -21.01 33.20
C THR A 49 -4.11 -22.22 32.96
N PRO A 50 -2.81 -22.15 33.29
CA PRO A 50 -1.88 -23.27 33.13
C PRO A 50 -2.32 -24.49 33.94
N THR A 51 -2.14 -25.66 33.35
CA THR A 51 -2.40 -26.98 33.95
C THR A 51 -1.29 -27.95 33.56
N ILE A 52 -1.23 -29.12 34.20
CA ILE A 52 -0.23 -30.14 33.84
C ILE A 52 -0.46 -30.69 32.42
N SER A 53 -1.71 -30.78 31.98
CA SER A 53 -2.04 -31.14 30.60
C SER A 53 -1.77 -30.02 29.59
N ASN A 54 -1.61 -28.78 30.07
CA ASN A 54 -1.40 -27.62 29.22
C ASN A 54 -0.78 -26.44 30.03
N PRO A 55 0.57 -26.35 30.11
CA PRO A 55 1.23 -25.30 30.88
C PRO A 55 1.33 -23.95 30.14
N VAL A 56 0.88 -23.87 28.89
CA VAL A 56 0.96 -22.67 28.04
C VAL A 56 -0.30 -21.82 28.19
N GLU A 57 -0.15 -20.58 28.69
CA GLU A 57 -1.27 -19.65 28.88
C GLU A 57 -1.78 -19.12 27.54
N ALA A 58 -0.86 -18.62 26.71
CA ALA A 58 -1.12 -18.06 25.39
C ALA A 58 0.16 -18.14 24.55
N ALA A 59 0.05 -18.44 23.26
CA ALA A 59 1.15 -18.35 22.31
C ALA A 59 0.57 -18.20 20.91
N ASP A 60 1.01 -17.18 20.18
CA ASP A 60 0.54 -16.93 18.83
C ASP A 60 1.52 -16.06 18.03
N ALA A 61 1.42 -16.11 16.70
CA ALA A 61 2.17 -15.26 15.79
C ALA A 61 1.30 -14.78 14.62
N LYS A 62 1.53 -13.56 14.16
CA LYS A 62 0.66 -12.88 13.20
C LYS A 62 1.40 -11.94 12.27
N LEU A 63 0.96 -11.90 11.01
CA LEU A 63 1.35 -10.88 10.05
C LEU A 63 0.54 -9.61 10.33
N ILE A 64 1.21 -8.47 10.52
CA ILE A 64 0.55 -7.21 10.87
C ILE A 64 0.25 -6.41 9.60
N LYS A 65 1.28 -6.00 8.86
CA LYS A 65 1.15 -5.15 7.66
C LYS A 65 2.47 -5.02 6.91
N PHE A 66 2.43 -4.37 5.74
CA PHE A 66 3.62 -3.76 5.13
C PHE A 66 3.82 -2.31 5.59
N ASP A 67 5.07 -1.88 5.75
CA ASP A 67 5.45 -0.50 6.07
C ASP A 67 6.57 0.00 5.12
N PRO A 68 6.36 1.07 4.33
CA PRO A 68 5.12 1.85 4.24
C PRO A 68 4.04 1.16 3.40
N ALA A 69 2.78 1.39 3.78
CA ALA A 69 1.61 1.03 3.00
C ALA A 69 0.53 2.12 3.10
N VAL A 70 -0.20 2.31 2.01
CA VAL A 70 -1.36 3.22 1.96
C VAL A 70 -2.57 2.41 1.53
N ASP A 71 -3.63 2.41 2.34
CA ASP A 71 -4.71 1.41 2.26
C ASP A 71 -4.14 -0.03 2.20
N ASN A 72 -4.46 -0.78 1.15
CA ASN A 72 -3.94 -2.11 0.86
C ASN A 72 -2.92 -2.13 -0.28
N PHE A 73 -2.26 -0.99 -0.55
CA PHE A 73 -1.24 -0.88 -1.58
C PHE A 73 0.16 -0.75 -0.99
N ILE A 74 1.15 -1.24 -1.73
CA ILE A 74 2.58 -1.06 -1.48
C ILE A 74 3.27 -0.60 -2.77
N SER A 75 4.36 0.16 -2.66
CA SER A 75 5.17 0.55 -3.83
C SER A 75 6.36 -0.39 -4.01
N ALA A 76 6.59 -0.85 -5.24
CA ALA A 76 7.77 -1.62 -5.60
C ALA A 76 9.06 -0.81 -5.39
N GLU A 77 9.03 0.49 -5.69
CA GLU A 77 10.19 1.39 -5.65
C GLU A 77 10.60 1.81 -4.24
N ASN A 78 9.66 1.84 -3.29
CA ASN A 78 9.91 2.28 -1.91
C ASN A 78 10.26 1.14 -0.93
N GLN A 79 10.54 -0.07 -1.44
CA GLN A 79 11.01 -1.25 -0.67
C GLN A 79 10.36 -1.41 0.72
N PRO A 80 9.05 -1.71 0.77
CA PRO A 80 8.34 -1.86 2.03
C PRO A 80 8.79 -3.11 2.77
N LYS A 81 8.70 -3.06 4.09
CA LYS A 81 9.02 -4.17 4.98
C LYS A 81 7.75 -4.80 5.54
N LEU A 82 7.73 -6.12 5.62
CA LEU A 82 6.67 -6.86 6.29
C LEU A 82 6.89 -6.79 7.80
N ILE A 83 5.93 -6.21 8.52
CA ILE A 83 5.86 -6.28 9.98
C ILE A 83 5.09 -7.53 10.37
N TRP A 84 5.69 -8.36 11.20
CA TRP A 84 5.06 -9.52 11.83
C TRP A 84 5.45 -9.57 13.30
N ILE A 85 4.65 -10.28 14.09
CA ILE A 85 4.84 -10.35 15.54
C ILE A 85 4.58 -11.76 16.03
N TRP A 86 5.23 -12.12 17.12
CA TRP A 86 4.89 -13.30 17.89
C TRP A 86 4.95 -12.96 19.38
N ALA A 87 4.07 -13.56 20.16
CA ALA A 87 4.07 -13.39 21.61
C ALA A 87 3.60 -14.66 22.30
N GLU A 88 4.06 -14.83 23.54
CA GLU A 88 3.75 -15.99 24.35
C GLU A 88 3.70 -15.65 25.84
N LYS A 89 3.04 -16.53 26.59
CA LYS A 89 3.09 -16.61 28.03
C LYS A 89 2.84 -18.05 28.44
N HIS A 90 3.66 -18.55 29.34
CA HIS A 90 3.60 -19.92 29.84
C HIS A 90 3.97 -19.94 31.32
N ALA A 91 3.61 -21.00 32.02
CA ALA A 91 4.04 -21.19 33.39
C ALA A 91 5.52 -21.61 33.43
N GLU A 92 6.30 -21.02 34.34
CA GLU A 92 7.66 -21.48 34.63
C GLU A 92 7.65 -22.82 35.36
N GLU A 93 6.65 -23.04 36.21
CA GLU A 93 6.43 -24.28 36.94
C GLU A 93 4.94 -24.56 37.08
N VAL A 94 4.54 -25.81 36.88
CA VAL A 94 3.19 -26.30 37.20
C VAL A 94 3.31 -27.59 37.98
N ASN A 95 2.73 -27.61 39.17
CA ASN A 95 2.78 -28.76 40.06
C ASN A 95 1.38 -29.21 40.50
N ILE A 96 1.19 -30.53 40.57
CA ILE A 96 0.11 -31.18 41.27
C ILE A 96 0.77 -31.93 42.42
N ALA A 97 0.43 -31.50 43.63
CA ALA A 97 0.90 -32.17 44.83
C ALA A 97 0.34 -33.60 44.88
N ALA A 98 1.17 -34.55 45.31
CA ALA A 98 0.71 -35.89 45.63
C ALA A 98 -0.31 -35.83 46.77
N ASP A 99 -1.42 -36.57 46.66
CA ASP A 99 -2.32 -36.79 47.78
C ASP A 99 -1.87 -38.06 48.52
N LEU A 100 -1.22 -37.86 49.66
CA LEU A 100 -0.73 -38.91 50.54
C LEU A 100 -1.86 -39.67 51.26
N GLN A 101 -3.12 -39.24 51.17
CA GLN A 101 -4.26 -40.01 51.68
C GLN A 101 -4.77 -41.01 50.64
N SER A 102 -4.75 -40.65 49.36
CA SER A 102 -5.17 -41.51 48.25
C SER A 102 -4.02 -42.16 47.47
N CYS A 103 -2.77 -41.96 47.91
CA CYS A 103 -1.54 -42.33 47.21
C CYS A 103 -1.55 -41.93 45.73
N THR A 104 -2.00 -40.73 45.40
CA THR A 104 -1.97 -40.25 44.01
C THR A 104 -0.61 -39.65 43.69
N ASP A 105 -0.20 -39.80 42.44
CA ASP A 105 1.09 -39.32 41.98
C ASP A 105 1.18 -37.80 42.04
N GLY A 106 2.34 -37.31 42.46
CA GLY A 106 2.71 -35.91 42.29
C GLY A 106 3.34 -35.71 40.93
N ILE A 107 3.01 -34.62 40.24
CA ILE A 107 3.64 -34.27 38.96
C ILE A 107 4.15 -32.84 39.05
N ASN A 108 5.39 -32.64 38.63
CA ASN A 108 6.01 -31.33 38.47
C ASN A 108 6.45 -31.15 37.01
N LEU A 109 6.02 -30.04 36.39
CA LEU A 109 6.54 -29.55 35.13
C LEU A 109 7.36 -28.31 35.39
N ARG A 110 8.63 -28.31 34.98
CA ARG A 110 9.50 -27.14 35.01
C ARG A 110 9.88 -26.74 33.60
N PHE A 111 9.70 -25.47 33.25
CA PHE A 111 10.04 -24.96 31.94
C PHE A 111 11.54 -25.11 31.69
N ASN A 112 11.89 -25.65 30.52
CA ASN A 112 13.27 -25.86 30.10
C ASN A 112 13.63 -24.88 28.98
N SER A 113 12.93 -24.95 27.86
CA SER A 113 13.19 -24.07 26.72
C SER A 113 12.00 -23.97 25.79
N ARG A 114 12.03 -22.97 24.90
CA ARG A 114 11.13 -22.87 23.76
C ARG A 114 11.89 -22.86 22.46
N THR A 115 11.21 -23.28 21.40
CA THR A 115 11.58 -22.96 20.03
C THR A 115 10.38 -22.43 19.26
N ILE A 116 10.63 -21.50 18.34
CA ILE A 116 9.64 -21.01 17.37
C ILE A 116 10.18 -21.29 15.97
N ASN A 117 9.38 -21.97 15.16
CA ASN A 117 9.74 -22.31 13.79
C ASN A 117 8.76 -21.64 12.81
N PRO A 118 8.91 -20.32 12.54
CA PRO A 118 8.06 -19.64 11.58
C PRO A 118 8.49 -19.99 10.16
N ASN A 119 7.50 -20.17 9.29
CA ASN A 119 7.66 -20.23 7.84
C ASN A 119 6.82 -19.10 7.24
N ILE A 120 7.49 -18.09 6.71
CA ILE A 120 6.89 -16.94 6.04
C ILE A 120 7.11 -17.10 4.55
N GLU A 121 6.03 -17.27 3.82
CA GLU A 121 6.01 -17.48 2.37
C GLU A 121 5.42 -16.26 1.68
N PHE A 122 6.16 -15.71 0.71
CA PHE A 122 5.71 -14.64 -0.15
C PHE A 122 5.40 -15.23 -1.54
N LEU A 123 4.16 -15.09 -1.97
CA LEU A 123 3.67 -15.45 -3.29
C LEU A 123 3.43 -14.17 -4.10
N PHE A 124 4.11 -14.06 -5.24
CA PHE A 124 3.91 -12.97 -6.19
C PHE A 124 4.06 -13.49 -7.62
N ASN A 125 3.05 -13.25 -8.46
CA ASN A 125 3.04 -13.65 -9.88
C ASN A 125 3.39 -15.15 -10.10
N GLY A 126 2.88 -16.04 -9.24
CA GLY A 126 3.12 -17.48 -9.31
C GLY A 126 4.50 -17.95 -8.82
N ASN A 127 5.37 -17.02 -8.41
CA ASN A 127 6.66 -17.33 -7.79
C ASN A 127 6.54 -17.26 -6.27
N ASN A 128 7.12 -18.25 -5.59
CA ASN A 128 7.14 -18.33 -4.13
C ASN A 128 8.56 -18.15 -3.62
N LYS A 129 8.72 -17.32 -2.60
CA LYS A 129 9.98 -17.14 -1.87
C LYS A 129 9.70 -17.21 -0.38
N THR A 130 10.51 -17.94 0.36
CA THR A 130 10.30 -18.19 1.79
C THR A 130 11.43 -17.62 2.63
N THR A 131 11.11 -17.28 3.87
CA THR A 131 12.07 -16.94 4.92
C THR A 131 11.60 -17.53 6.25
N ASN A 132 12.58 -17.93 7.06
CA ASN A 132 12.36 -18.50 8.39
C ASN A 132 12.98 -17.62 9.48
N ASP A 133 13.26 -16.35 9.18
CA ASP A 133 13.84 -15.44 10.16
C ASP A 133 12.87 -15.18 11.31
N SER A 134 13.24 -15.62 12.51
CA SER A 134 12.51 -15.39 13.76
C SER A 134 13.11 -14.28 14.62
N SER A 135 14.25 -13.71 14.19
CA SER A 135 15.08 -12.80 14.99
C SER A 135 14.61 -11.34 14.93
N THR A 136 13.85 -10.97 13.89
CA THR A 136 13.38 -9.60 13.66
C THR A 136 11.87 -9.56 13.42
N PHE A 137 11.20 -8.50 13.87
CA PHE A 137 9.77 -8.24 13.61
C PHE A 137 9.51 -7.55 12.26
N SER A 138 10.57 -7.31 11.47
CA SER A 138 10.49 -6.59 10.21
C SER A 138 11.35 -7.30 9.17
N ILE A 139 10.73 -7.75 8.09
CA ILE A 139 11.35 -8.57 7.05
C ILE A 139 11.27 -7.84 5.72
N ASP A 140 12.38 -7.81 4.97
CA ASP A 140 12.40 -7.26 3.62
C ASP A 140 11.67 -8.18 2.64
N ILE A 141 10.95 -7.61 1.67
CA ILE A 141 10.29 -8.39 0.63
C ILE A 141 11.37 -9.08 -0.23
N PRO A 142 11.31 -10.41 -0.44
CA PRO A 142 12.35 -11.15 -1.15
C PRO A 142 12.27 -11.02 -2.69
N PHE A 143 11.62 -9.99 -3.22
CA PHE A 143 11.47 -9.73 -4.66
C PHE A 143 12.19 -8.44 -5.05
N SER A 144 12.83 -8.45 -6.21
CA SER A 144 13.47 -7.25 -6.76
C SER A 144 12.42 -6.24 -7.22
N ILE A 145 12.84 -4.98 -7.38
CA ILE A 145 11.97 -3.90 -7.89
C ILE A 145 11.46 -4.27 -9.30
N GLU A 146 12.32 -4.87 -10.13
CA GLU A 146 11.96 -5.30 -11.48
C GLU A 146 10.92 -6.42 -11.45
N GLU A 147 11.06 -7.40 -10.55
CA GLU A 147 10.06 -8.46 -10.36
C GLU A 147 8.71 -7.86 -9.96
N LEU A 148 8.70 -7.01 -8.93
CA LEU A 148 7.50 -6.36 -8.39
C LEU A 148 6.84 -5.41 -9.40
N SER A 149 7.63 -4.80 -10.29
CA SER A 149 7.16 -3.86 -11.31
C SER A 149 6.78 -4.53 -12.64
N ALA A 150 7.08 -5.83 -12.81
CA ALA A 150 6.91 -6.53 -14.09
C ALA A 150 5.45 -6.68 -14.50
N THR A 151 4.55 -6.78 -13.52
CA THR A 151 3.14 -7.07 -13.77
C THR A 151 2.23 -6.06 -13.06
N PRO A 152 1.30 -5.45 -13.79
CA PRO A 152 0.45 -4.41 -13.24
C PRO A 152 -0.59 -4.97 -12.27
N ASN A 153 -0.82 -4.25 -11.16
CA ASN A 153 -1.91 -4.47 -10.21
C ASN A 153 -1.99 -5.93 -9.69
N GLN A 154 -0.84 -6.58 -9.58
CA GLN A 154 -0.75 -7.92 -8.99
C GLN A 154 -0.69 -7.82 -7.47
N ASN A 155 -1.20 -8.87 -6.84
CA ASN A 155 -1.23 -9.00 -5.41
C ASN A 155 -0.01 -9.78 -4.93
N ILE A 156 0.69 -9.24 -3.93
CA ILE A 156 1.61 -10.03 -3.11
C ILE A 156 0.82 -10.62 -1.94
N THR A 157 0.78 -11.94 -1.89
CA THR A 157 0.18 -12.66 -0.77
C THR A 157 1.29 -13.18 0.12
N VAL A 158 1.18 -12.93 1.42
CA VAL A 158 2.11 -13.44 2.41
C VAL A 158 1.36 -14.38 3.34
N SER A 159 1.85 -15.60 3.48
CA SER A 159 1.38 -16.60 4.44
C SER A 159 2.42 -16.82 5.51
N LEU A 160 1.99 -16.79 6.77
CA LEU A 160 2.73 -17.21 7.93
C LEU A 160 2.13 -18.52 8.41
N SER A 161 2.97 -19.51 8.65
CA SER A 161 2.60 -20.78 9.29
C SER A 161 3.75 -21.25 10.16
N GLY A 162 3.47 -21.98 11.22
CA GLY A 162 4.51 -22.53 12.07
C GLY A 162 3.97 -23.04 13.38
N GLU A 163 4.91 -23.36 14.28
CA GLU A 163 4.59 -23.78 15.63
C GLU A 163 5.59 -23.24 16.66
N PHE A 164 5.08 -23.05 17.87
CA PHE A 164 5.88 -22.98 19.08
C PHE A 164 5.99 -24.37 19.68
N ASN A 165 7.18 -24.76 20.09
CA ASN A 165 7.41 -25.96 20.89
C ASN A 165 7.95 -25.54 22.26
N PHE A 166 7.21 -25.89 23.31
CA PHE A 166 7.57 -25.63 24.70
C PHE A 166 8.02 -26.94 25.36
N LEU A 167 9.29 -26.99 25.72
CA LEU A 167 9.89 -28.14 26.39
C LEU A 167 9.86 -27.93 27.90
N TYR A 168 9.30 -28.91 28.61
CA TYR A 168 9.26 -28.97 30.06
C TYR A 168 9.97 -30.22 30.56
N ASP A 169 10.78 -30.07 31.60
CA ASP A 169 11.27 -31.19 32.37
C ASP A 169 10.11 -31.67 33.26
N ARG A 170 9.62 -32.88 33.00
CA ARG A 170 8.53 -33.49 33.75
C ARG A 170 9.10 -34.47 34.75
N THR A 171 8.73 -34.31 36.01
CA THR A 171 9.05 -35.26 37.08
C THR A 171 7.76 -35.79 37.68
N VAL A 172 7.60 -37.12 37.67
CA VAL A 172 6.48 -37.83 38.27
C VAL A 172 6.97 -38.56 39.51
N LEU A 173 6.35 -38.26 40.64
CA LEU A 173 6.59 -38.87 41.94
C LEU A 173 5.51 -39.92 42.16
N HIS A 174 5.86 -41.19 42.05
CA HIS A 174 4.89 -42.27 42.22
C HIS A 174 4.84 -42.76 43.66
N TYR A 175 3.64 -42.80 44.22
CA TYR A 175 3.38 -43.27 45.56
C TYR A 175 2.66 -44.61 45.53
N GLN A 176 3.03 -45.52 46.43
CA GLN A 176 2.35 -46.80 46.59
C GLN A 176 1.79 -46.92 47.99
N TYR A 177 0.65 -47.59 48.07
CA TYR A 177 0.02 -47.94 49.32
C TYR A 177 0.79 -49.08 49.98
N LEU A 178 1.24 -48.87 51.23
CA LEU A 178 1.79 -49.93 52.06
C LEU A 178 0.69 -50.48 52.97
N PRO A 179 0.18 -51.69 52.71
CA PRO A 179 -0.74 -52.32 53.63
C PRO A 179 -0.01 -52.63 54.94
N CYS A 180 -0.70 -52.43 56.07
CA CYS A 180 -0.26 -52.93 57.37
C CYS A 180 0.03 -54.42 57.24
N SER A 181 1.24 -54.83 57.61
CA SER A 181 1.65 -56.23 57.54
C SER A 181 0.69 -57.10 58.35
N GLU A 182 0.16 -58.14 57.70
CA GLU A 182 -0.66 -59.18 58.34
C GLU A 182 0.20 -59.92 59.37
N GLY A 183 0.24 -59.43 60.61
CA GLY A 183 1.02 -60.06 61.67
C GLY A 183 1.17 -59.27 62.98
N GLY A 184 0.85 -57.98 63.01
CA GLY A 184 0.89 -57.16 64.23
C GLY A 184 -0.44 -56.48 64.48
N VAL A 185 -1.28 -57.10 65.32
CA VAL A 185 -2.45 -56.44 65.91
C VAL A 185 -1.94 -55.46 66.98
N GLU A 186 -1.32 -54.36 66.55
CA GLU A 186 -1.25 -53.16 67.36
C GLU A 186 -2.35 -52.22 66.87
N GLU A 187 -3.34 -52.00 67.73
CA GLU A 187 -4.41 -51.03 67.53
C GLU A 187 -3.79 -49.66 67.23
N GLY A 188 -3.81 -49.24 65.96
CA GLY A 188 -3.23 -47.97 65.54
C GLY A 188 -2.44 -47.98 64.23
N CYS A 189 -2.37 -49.10 63.49
CA CYS A 189 -1.70 -49.09 62.19
C CYS A 189 -2.46 -48.22 61.18
N VAL A 190 -1.93 -47.02 60.93
CA VAL A 190 -2.39 -46.12 59.88
C VAL A 190 -1.67 -46.52 58.60
N ALA A 191 -2.41 -46.91 57.57
CA ALA A 191 -1.82 -47.16 56.27
C ALA A 191 -1.12 -45.90 55.74
N THR A 192 0.09 -46.06 55.23
CA THR A 192 0.91 -44.94 54.75
C THR A 192 1.19 -45.08 53.26
N CYS A 193 1.30 -43.95 52.57
CA CYS A 193 1.85 -43.89 51.23
C CYS A 193 3.35 -43.64 51.31
N GLU A 194 4.14 -44.46 50.61
CA GLU A 194 5.57 -44.24 50.45
C GLU A 194 5.89 -43.94 49.00
N LEU A 195 6.83 -43.01 48.79
CA LEU A 195 7.40 -42.72 47.48
C LEU A 195 8.24 -43.92 47.04
N TYR A 196 7.82 -44.61 45.96
CA TYR A 196 8.54 -45.79 45.50
C TYR A 196 9.32 -45.56 44.21
N SER A 197 8.94 -44.57 43.38
CA SER A 197 9.72 -44.23 42.19
C SER A 197 9.60 -42.76 41.79
N ILE A 198 10.65 -42.30 41.12
CA ILE A 198 10.74 -40.97 40.53
C ILE A 198 11.10 -41.17 39.06
N ASN A 199 10.21 -40.74 38.17
CA ASN A 199 10.44 -40.78 36.73
C ASN A 199 10.60 -39.37 36.21
N SER A 200 11.66 -39.12 35.44
CA SER A 200 11.92 -37.83 34.81
C SER A 200 12.05 -37.99 33.30
N ASP A 201 11.33 -37.17 32.56
CA ASP A 201 11.36 -37.12 31.10
C ASP A 201 11.09 -35.69 30.58
N ILE A 202 11.08 -35.52 29.26
CA ILE A 202 10.80 -34.24 28.61
C ILE A 202 9.39 -34.28 28.03
N ALA A 203 8.53 -33.36 28.46
CA ALA A 203 7.23 -33.13 27.87
C ALA A 203 7.30 -31.98 26.85
N ASN A 204 6.78 -32.19 25.65
CA ASN A 204 6.66 -31.15 24.62
C ASN A 204 5.20 -30.72 24.46
N PHE A 205 4.94 -29.43 24.54
CA PHE A 205 3.64 -28.82 24.24
C PHE A 205 3.78 -27.93 23.01
N SER A 206 3.02 -28.23 21.95
CA SER A 206 3.03 -27.45 20.71
C SER A 206 1.83 -26.51 20.59
N ARG A 207 2.06 -25.36 19.94
CA ARG A 207 1.04 -24.38 19.54
C ARG A 207 1.25 -23.96 18.10
N GLN A 208 0.30 -24.33 17.25
CA GLN A 208 0.31 -23.92 15.84
C GLN A 208 -0.27 -22.51 15.68
N PHE A 209 0.28 -21.77 14.73
CA PHE A 209 -0.21 -20.47 14.32
C PHE A 209 -0.27 -20.36 12.80
N SER A 210 -1.15 -19.50 12.32
CA SER A 210 -1.23 -19.18 10.90
C SER A 210 -1.81 -17.78 10.69
N SER A 211 -1.29 -17.05 9.72
CA SER A 211 -1.78 -15.73 9.34
C SER A 211 -1.59 -15.51 7.86
N VAL A 212 -2.48 -14.74 7.23
CA VAL A 212 -2.38 -14.39 5.81
C VAL A 212 -2.58 -12.89 5.64
N LEU A 213 -1.77 -12.29 4.78
CA LEU A 213 -1.80 -10.87 4.44
C LEU A 213 -1.79 -10.73 2.91
N ASN A 214 -2.51 -9.76 2.36
CA ASN A 214 -2.56 -9.53 0.93
C ASN A 214 -2.52 -8.03 0.60
N TYR A 215 -1.61 -7.63 -0.28
CA TYR A 215 -1.44 -6.25 -0.73
C TYR A 215 -1.30 -6.18 -2.24
N THR A 216 -1.84 -5.13 -2.83
CA THR A 216 -1.64 -4.83 -4.25
C THR A 216 -0.32 -4.07 -4.42
N VAL A 217 0.50 -4.53 -5.36
CA VAL A 217 1.78 -3.91 -5.67
C VAL A 217 1.59 -2.86 -6.76
N GLU A 218 1.97 -1.63 -6.46
CA GLU A 218 2.09 -0.53 -7.43
C GLU A 218 3.56 -0.38 -7.82
N GLY A 219 3.83 -0.37 -9.12
CA GLY A 219 5.20 -0.23 -9.60
C GLY A 219 5.28 -0.11 -11.11
N GLY A 220 6.47 0.23 -11.58
CA GLY A 220 6.80 0.29 -13.00
C GLY A 220 6.59 1.65 -13.66
N ASN A 221 6.90 1.69 -14.95
CA ASN A 221 6.98 2.93 -15.72
C ASN A 221 5.60 3.51 -16.07
N ASN A 222 5.56 4.83 -16.17
CA ASN A 222 4.40 5.59 -16.63
C ASN A 222 4.56 5.99 -18.08
N LEU A 223 3.43 6.16 -18.77
CA LEU A 223 3.41 6.55 -20.15
C LEU A 223 2.52 7.77 -20.36
N PHE A 224 3.09 8.77 -21.00
CA PHE A 224 2.45 10.05 -21.24
C PHE A 224 2.11 10.20 -22.72
N PHE A 225 0.86 10.50 -23.02
CA PHE A 225 0.40 10.84 -24.36
C PHE A 225 -0.21 12.22 -24.39
N LEU A 226 0.41 13.09 -25.17
CA LEU A 226 -0.13 14.39 -25.49
C LEU A 226 -1.24 14.23 -26.53
N THR A 227 -2.49 14.47 -26.13
CA THR A 227 -3.64 14.43 -27.04
C THR A 227 -3.86 15.77 -27.75
N LYS A 228 -3.57 16.88 -27.08
CA LYS A 228 -3.63 18.23 -27.65
C LYS A 228 -2.56 19.13 -27.02
N PRO A 229 -1.89 19.99 -27.80
CA PRO A 229 -1.99 20.10 -29.25
C PRO A 229 -1.24 18.99 -30.00
N VAL A 230 -1.69 18.70 -31.23
CA VAL A 230 -0.97 17.80 -32.14
C VAL A 230 0.31 18.46 -32.68
N LEU A 231 0.34 19.79 -32.75
CA LEU A 231 1.49 20.59 -33.20
C LEU A 231 2.09 21.36 -32.04
N ARG A 232 3.39 21.60 -32.05
CA ARG A 232 4.07 22.48 -31.09
C ARG A 232 3.72 23.97 -31.27
N GLU A 233 2.72 24.31 -32.09
CA GLU A 233 2.26 25.67 -32.31
C GLU A 233 0.81 25.86 -31.86
N GLN A 234 0.57 26.85 -31.00
CA GLN A 234 -0.77 27.19 -30.49
C GLN A 234 -1.07 28.69 -30.54
N TRP A 235 -2.36 29.04 -30.47
CA TRP A 235 -2.80 30.43 -30.46
C TRP A 235 -2.82 30.99 -29.03
N TYR A 236 -2.05 32.05 -28.78
CA TYR A 236 -1.69 32.52 -27.44
C TYR A 236 -2.83 32.78 -26.44
N ARG A 237 -4.07 33.00 -26.89
CA ARG A 237 -5.26 33.26 -26.04
C ARG A 237 -6.12 32.02 -25.75
N ASN A 238 -5.82 30.89 -26.37
CA ASN A 238 -6.60 29.66 -26.20
C ASN A 238 -5.69 28.43 -26.35
N ASN A 239 -4.53 28.47 -25.69
CA ASN A 239 -3.64 27.33 -25.65
C ASN A 239 -4.28 26.23 -24.80
N LYS A 240 -4.34 25.02 -25.34
CA LYS A 240 -4.97 23.85 -24.70
C LYS A 240 -3.99 22.70 -24.64
N PHE A 241 -3.74 22.20 -23.45
CA PHE A 241 -2.84 21.09 -23.22
C PHE A 241 -3.61 19.96 -22.55
N ASN A 242 -3.74 18.86 -23.28
CA ASN A 242 -4.48 17.69 -22.82
C ASN A 242 -3.55 16.48 -22.84
N ASN A 243 -3.26 15.91 -21.68
CA ASN A 243 -2.49 14.69 -21.54
C ASN A 243 -3.35 13.53 -21.09
N LEU A 244 -3.01 12.35 -21.61
CA LEU A 244 -3.40 11.07 -21.06
C LEU A 244 -2.16 10.46 -20.42
N VAL A 245 -2.27 10.05 -19.16
CA VAL A 245 -1.22 9.32 -18.45
C VAL A 245 -1.72 7.92 -18.19
N PHE A 246 -1.04 6.94 -18.77
CA PHE A 246 -1.29 5.54 -18.50
C PHE A 246 -0.29 5.05 -17.46
N SER A 247 -0.80 4.40 -16.41
CA SER A 247 0.00 4.07 -15.24
C SER A 247 -0.45 2.76 -14.60
N ASN A 248 0.50 2.12 -13.91
CA ASN A 248 0.26 1.02 -12.98
C ASN A 248 0.21 1.48 -11.52
N ARG A 249 0.43 2.78 -11.29
CA ARG A 249 0.43 3.41 -9.98
C ARG A 249 -0.82 4.26 -9.81
N VAL A 250 -1.21 4.45 -8.56
CA VAL A 250 -2.27 5.40 -8.24
C VAL A 250 -1.66 6.76 -7.93
N PHE A 251 -1.91 7.73 -8.80
CA PHE A 251 -1.55 9.12 -8.55
C PHE A 251 -2.59 9.77 -7.63
N TYR A 252 -2.12 10.61 -6.70
CA TYR A 252 -3.00 11.43 -5.86
C TYR A 252 -2.92 12.91 -6.20
N LYS A 253 -1.84 13.36 -6.86
CA LYS A 253 -1.60 14.78 -7.13
C LYS A 253 -1.03 15.00 -8.52
N SER A 254 -1.45 16.09 -9.15
CA SER A 254 -0.85 16.61 -10.37
C SER A 254 -0.53 18.09 -10.21
N VAL A 255 0.68 18.49 -10.62
CA VAL A 255 1.13 19.87 -10.67
C VAL A 255 1.50 20.20 -12.11
N ILE A 256 1.02 21.34 -12.60
CA ILE A 256 1.33 21.85 -13.93
C ILE A 256 2.14 23.13 -13.77
N LEU A 257 3.34 23.12 -14.34
CA LEU A 257 4.24 24.26 -14.37
C LEU A 257 4.30 24.84 -15.78
N PHE A 258 4.30 26.16 -15.88
CA PHE A 258 4.53 26.92 -17.09
C PHE A 258 5.79 27.76 -16.91
N ASN A 259 6.84 27.47 -17.66
CA ASN A 259 8.18 28.05 -17.47
C ASN A 259 8.63 28.00 -16.00
N ASP A 260 8.49 26.83 -15.38
CA ASP A 260 8.81 26.53 -13.98
C ASP A 260 7.93 27.24 -12.93
N GLU A 261 6.91 28.01 -13.34
CA GLU A 261 5.92 28.60 -12.44
C GLU A 261 4.66 27.73 -12.33
N GLU A 262 4.20 27.44 -11.11
CA GLU A 262 2.98 26.66 -10.87
C GLU A 262 1.73 27.40 -11.34
N ILE A 263 1.03 26.80 -12.30
CA ILE A 263 -0.26 27.31 -12.80
C ILE A 263 -1.45 26.43 -12.39
N SER A 264 -1.21 25.19 -11.95
CA SER A 264 -2.24 24.30 -11.44
C SER A 264 -1.65 23.26 -10.49
N ASN A 265 -2.41 22.95 -9.44
CA ASN A 265 -2.08 21.94 -8.44
C ASN A 265 -3.38 21.28 -7.95
N THR A 266 -3.57 20.03 -8.36
CA THR A 266 -4.78 19.25 -8.12
C THR A 266 -4.45 18.05 -7.27
N SER A 267 -5.29 17.75 -6.28
CA SER A 267 -5.25 16.47 -5.56
C SER A 267 -6.58 15.72 -5.70
N ILE A 268 -6.50 14.40 -5.87
CA ILE A 268 -7.63 13.47 -5.98
C ILE A 268 -8.07 12.99 -4.59
N TYR A 269 -7.11 12.77 -3.70
CA TYR A 269 -7.34 12.26 -2.36
C TYR A 269 -6.63 13.15 -1.33
N ASN A 270 -7.15 13.12 -0.11
CA ASN A 270 -6.41 13.47 1.09
C ASN A 270 -6.00 12.17 1.81
N PHE A 271 -5.14 12.31 2.82
CA PHE A 271 -4.65 11.18 3.60
C PHE A 271 -4.90 11.40 5.08
N ASP A 272 -5.37 10.34 5.72
CA ASP A 272 -5.54 10.28 7.16
C ASP A 272 -4.59 9.23 7.73
N LEU A 273 -4.08 9.48 8.93
CA LEU A 273 -3.26 8.56 9.67
C LEU A 273 -4.07 7.95 10.82
N TYR A 274 -4.17 6.63 10.85
CA TYR A 274 -4.87 5.87 11.87
C TYR A 274 -3.90 4.95 12.61
N ASN A 275 -4.25 4.52 13.80
CA ASN A 275 -3.56 3.46 14.54
C ASN A 275 -4.50 2.26 14.73
N ASP A 276 -3.92 1.06 14.76
CA ASP A 276 -4.64 -0.16 15.11
C ASP A 276 -4.62 -0.42 16.62
N SER A 277 -5.24 -1.52 17.05
CA SER A 277 -5.27 -1.92 18.47
C SER A 277 -3.88 -2.24 19.04
N LEU A 278 -2.90 -2.52 18.18
CA LEU A 278 -1.52 -2.84 18.57
C LEU A 278 -0.64 -1.59 18.68
N GLY A 279 -1.15 -0.43 18.27
CA GLY A 279 -0.43 0.85 18.23
C GLY A 279 0.33 1.08 16.93
N ILE A 280 0.13 0.23 15.91
CA ILE A 280 0.76 0.37 14.61
C ILE A 280 -0.04 1.32 13.73
N PHE A 281 0.64 2.30 13.14
CA PHE A 281 0.03 3.33 12.32
C PHE A 281 -0.08 2.91 10.86
N TYR A 282 -1.18 3.31 10.21
CA TYR A 282 -1.45 3.08 8.79
C TYR A 282 -2.11 4.31 8.14
N ILE A 283 -1.84 4.50 6.85
CA ILE A 283 -2.37 5.63 6.08
C ILE A 283 -3.60 5.17 5.29
N ARG A 284 -4.68 5.93 5.37
CA ARG A 284 -5.90 5.71 4.58
C ARG A 284 -6.15 6.87 3.63
N THR A 285 -6.64 6.58 2.42
CA THR A 285 -7.10 7.63 1.52
C THR A 285 -8.52 8.09 1.87
N THR A 286 -8.79 9.39 1.72
CA THR A 286 -10.13 9.97 1.79
C THR A 286 -10.40 10.79 0.52
N ASN A 287 -11.58 10.61 -0.07
CA ASN A 287 -11.95 11.32 -1.28
C ASN A 287 -12.08 12.82 -0.99
N LYS A 288 -11.45 13.64 -1.83
CA LYS A 288 -11.65 15.09 -1.78
C LYS A 288 -13.00 15.41 -2.42
N SER A 289 -13.88 16.12 -1.71
CA SER A 289 -15.10 16.65 -2.32
C SER A 289 -14.71 17.65 -3.41
N GLU A 290 -15.09 17.36 -4.66
CA GLU A 290 -14.78 18.19 -5.83
C GLU A 290 -15.30 19.63 -5.63
N ALA A 291 -14.37 20.58 -5.49
CA ALA A 291 -14.67 21.99 -5.65
C ALA A 291 -14.41 22.37 -7.11
N ASN A 292 -15.34 23.13 -7.70
CA ASN A 292 -15.32 23.68 -9.06
C ASN A 292 -13.94 24.22 -9.45
N ILE A 293 -13.23 23.54 -10.35
CA ILE A 293 -11.99 24.05 -10.92
C ILE A 293 -11.96 23.82 -12.44
N THR A 294 -11.36 24.76 -13.17
CA THR A 294 -11.19 24.84 -14.64
C THR A 294 -10.27 23.78 -15.26
N TYR A 295 -9.61 22.97 -14.44
CA TYR A 295 -8.83 21.80 -14.83
C TYR A 295 -9.44 20.55 -14.22
N ILE A 296 -9.38 19.43 -14.94
CA ILE A 296 -9.91 18.16 -14.45
C ILE A 296 -8.84 17.09 -14.59
N LEU A 297 -8.49 16.49 -13.45
CA LEU A 297 -7.75 15.23 -13.36
C LEU A 297 -8.79 14.13 -13.17
N MET A 298 -9.11 13.40 -14.24
CA MET A 298 -10.05 12.28 -14.18
C MET A 298 -9.26 10.98 -14.10
N LYS A 299 -9.52 10.17 -13.08
CA LYS A 299 -8.99 8.80 -12.96
C LYS A 299 -10.06 7.81 -13.38
N GLU A 300 -9.76 6.99 -14.38
CA GLU A 300 -10.59 5.85 -14.76
C GLU A 300 -9.81 4.55 -14.55
N ASN A 301 -10.43 3.59 -13.86
CA ASN A 301 -9.94 2.22 -13.84
C ASN A 301 -10.58 1.50 -15.04
N THR A 302 -9.80 1.34 -16.10
CA THR A 302 -10.27 0.82 -17.38
C THR A 302 -9.89 -0.66 -17.60
N GLY A 303 -9.39 -1.34 -16.56
CA GLY A 303 -8.82 -2.67 -16.68
C GLY A 303 -7.45 -2.65 -17.37
N LEU A 304 -6.93 -3.83 -17.74
CA LEU A 304 -5.64 -3.95 -18.43
C LEU A 304 -5.77 -3.49 -19.88
N PHE A 305 -5.05 -2.44 -20.25
CA PHE A 305 -4.95 -2.00 -21.65
C PHE A 305 -3.48 -1.84 -22.06
N SER A 306 -3.22 -2.04 -23.35
CA SER A 306 -1.93 -1.80 -23.99
C SER A 306 -2.14 -0.86 -25.18
N PRO A 307 -1.60 0.37 -25.16
CA PRO A 307 -1.69 1.28 -26.30
C PRO A 307 -1.18 0.59 -27.57
N HIS A 308 -1.87 0.75 -28.70
CA HIS A 308 -1.50 0.09 -29.96
C HIS A 308 -0.03 0.36 -30.36
N THR A 309 0.49 1.55 -30.04
CA THR A 309 1.89 1.93 -30.28
C THR A 309 2.90 1.15 -29.44
N LEU A 310 2.46 0.45 -28.39
CA LEU A 310 3.28 -0.32 -27.45
C LEU A 310 2.92 -1.81 -27.40
N GLN A 311 2.10 -2.30 -28.33
CA GLN A 311 1.86 -3.75 -28.47
C GLN A 311 3.16 -4.53 -28.71
N GLN A 312 4.21 -3.87 -29.21
CA GLN A 312 5.54 -4.47 -29.37
C GLN A 312 6.36 -4.54 -28.08
N SER A 313 6.06 -3.72 -27.05
CA SER A 313 6.81 -3.67 -25.80
C SER A 313 6.19 -4.50 -24.67
N ASN A 314 5.11 -5.26 -24.92
CA ASN A 314 4.38 -6.07 -23.94
C ASN A 314 4.03 -5.32 -22.63
N SER A 315 3.91 -4.00 -22.69
CA SER A 315 3.63 -3.18 -21.52
C SER A 315 2.12 -3.01 -21.36
N SER A 316 1.61 -3.33 -20.17
CA SER A 316 0.20 -3.19 -19.80
C SER A 316 0.05 -2.18 -18.66
N TYR A 317 -1.09 -1.49 -18.68
CA TYR A 317 -1.42 -0.40 -17.76
C TYR A 317 -2.80 -0.64 -17.12
N SER A 318 -3.00 -0.17 -15.89
CA SER A 318 -4.27 -0.35 -15.14
C SER A 318 -5.09 0.92 -14.99
N TYR A 319 -4.44 2.09 -15.04
CA TYR A 319 -5.07 3.38 -14.80
C TYR A 319 -4.85 4.32 -15.98
N LEU A 320 -5.89 5.08 -16.30
CA LEU A 320 -5.83 6.22 -17.22
C LEU A 320 -6.16 7.51 -16.45
N TYR A 321 -5.28 8.49 -16.57
CA TYR A 321 -5.49 9.84 -16.08
C TYR A 321 -5.63 10.80 -17.24
N GLN A 322 -6.75 11.51 -17.31
CA GLN A 322 -6.91 12.62 -18.24
C GLN A 322 -6.65 13.93 -17.51
N ILE A 323 -5.72 14.72 -18.03
CA ILE A 323 -5.36 16.05 -17.49
C ILE A 323 -5.57 17.08 -18.58
N ASN A 324 -6.50 18.00 -18.34
CA ASN A 324 -6.79 19.11 -19.24
C ASN A 324 -6.38 20.42 -18.58
N THR A 325 -5.59 21.24 -19.29
CA THR A 325 -5.21 22.58 -18.83
C THR A 325 -5.24 23.59 -19.97
N THR A 326 -5.43 24.84 -19.58
CA THR A 326 -5.38 26.01 -20.47
C THR A 326 -4.44 27.03 -19.87
N TYR A 327 -3.66 27.69 -20.72
CA TYR A 327 -2.78 28.76 -20.29
C TYR A 327 -2.78 29.88 -21.33
N VAL A 328 -2.25 31.04 -20.93
CA VAL A 328 -2.06 32.20 -21.81
C VAL A 328 -0.59 32.55 -21.80
N GLY A 329 0.03 32.59 -22.98
CA GLY A 329 1.46 32.85 -23.12
C GLY A 329 1.85 32.99 -24.58
N ILE A 330 2.91 33.75 -24.86
CA ILE A 330 3.46 33.99 -26.21
C ILE A 330 4.91 33.50 -26.22
N GLY A 331 5.39 33.04 -27.38
CA GLY A 331 6.75 32.57 -27.58
C GLY A 331 6.93 31.10 -27.24
N GLU A 332 8.18 30.69 -27.13
CA GLU A 332 8.55 29.35 -26.70
C GLU A 332 8.38 29.24 -25.19
N ASN A 333 7.61 28.25 -24.76
CA ASN A 333 7.31 28.00 -23.38
C ASN A 333 7.45 26.51 -23.07
N ASN A 334 7.85 26.21 -21.84
CA ASN A 334 7.91 24.85 -21.34
C ASN A 334 6.69 24.59 -20.48
N ILE A 335 6.01 23.48 -20.76
CA ILE A 335 4.93 22.96 -19.94
C ILE A 335 5.43 21.69 -19.30
N THR A 336 5.45 21.68 -17.97
CA THR A 336 5.84 20.52 -17.18
C THR A 336 4.61 19.98 -16.49
N LEU A 337 4.31 18.70 -16.72
CA LEU A 337 3.36 17.93 -15.93
C LEU A 337 4.15 17.10 -14.92
N LEU A 338 3.93 17.36 -13.65
CA LEU A 338 4.42 16.55 -12.53
C LEU A 338 3.25 15.77 -11.93
N MET A 339 3.37 14.46 -11.89
CA MET A 339 2.42 13.56 -11.23
C MET A 339 3.10 12.96 -9.99
N VAL A 340 2.40 12.94 -8.86
CA VAL A 340 2.93 12.40 -7.59
C VAL A 340 2.04 11.24 -7.12
N ASP A 341 2.66 10.07 -6.95
CA ASP A 341 1.96 8.88 -6.49
C ASP A 341 1.80 8.86 -4.97
N ARG A 342 0.97 7.95 -4.46
CA ARG A 342 0.65 7.84 -3.03
C ARG A 342 1.86 7.50 -2.15
N PHE A 343 2.99 7.18 -2.77
CA PHE A 343 4.25 6.84 -2.15
C PHE A 343 5.30 7.95 -2.33
N LEU A 344 4.88 9.15 -2.76
CA LEU A 344 5.72 10.32 -3.03
C LEU A 344 6.70 10.16 -4.19
N ASN A 345 6.53 9.14 -5.06
CA ASN A 345 7.32 9.07 -6.27
C ASN A 345 6.76 10.03 -7.32
N ASN A 346 7.70 10.71 -7.99
CA ASN A 346 7.40 11.71 -8.99
C ASN A 346 7.54 11.13 -10.40
N ALA A 347 6.59 11.44 -11.26
CA ALA A 347 6.67 11.20 -12.69
C ALA A 347 6.50 12.52 -13.43
N THR A 348 7.52 12.92 -14.19
CA THR A 348 7.57 14.22 -14.87
C THR A 348 7.54 14.06 -16.38
N LYS A 349 6.76 14.92 -17.04
CA LYS A 349 6.74 15.06 -18.49
C LYS A 349 6.89 16.53 -18.85
N ILE A 350 7.92 16.84 -19.62
CA ILE A 350 8.19 18.20 -20.12
C ILE A 350 7.85 18.23 -21.61
N GLU A 351 7.10 19.25 -22.02
CA GLU A 351 6.77 19.53 -23.41
C GLU A 351 7.07 20.99 -23.74
N GLN A 352 7.78 21.22 -24.83
CA GLN A 352 8.07 22.56 -25.33
C GLN A 352 7.00 22.96 -26.36
N ILE A 353 6.29 24.05 -26.09
CA ILE A 353 5.23 24.57 -26.95
C ILE A 353 5.55 26.02 -27.34
N ASN A 354 5.43 26.31 -28.62
CA ASN A 354 5.53 27.65 -29.16
C ASN A 354 4.12 28.25 -29.32
N SER A 355 3.84 29.33 -28.61
CA SER A 355 2.56 30.02 -28.65
C SER A 355 2.68 31.30 -29.47
N ARG A 356 1.85 31.47 -30.49
CA ARG A 356 1.96 32.59 -31.42
C ARG A 356 0.74 33.51 -31.37
N MET A 357 1.02 34.78 -31.62
CA MET A 357 0.00 35.80 -31.88
C MET A 357 -0.09 36.04 -33.39
N LEU A 358 -1.30 36.24 -33.92
CA LEU A 358 -1.47 36.77 -35.28
C LEU A 358 -0.98 38.22 -35.27
N SER A 359 -0.01 38.58 -36.11
CA SER A 359 0.28 40.00 -36.34
C SER A 359 -0.84 40.54 -37.21
N LEU A 360 -1.53 41.56 -36.73
CA LEU A 360 -2.36 42.37 -37.61
C LEU A 360 -1.49 43.18 -38.61
N ASP A 361 -0.23 43.47 -38.29
CA ASP A 361 0.59 44.45 -39.03
C ASP A 361 1.94 43.94 -39.60
N GLY A 362 2.17 42.62 -39.68
CA GLY A 362 3.36 42.06 -40.37
C GLY A 362 4.74 42.44 -39.80
N SER A 363 4.79 43.18 -38.69
CA SER A 363 6.01 43.78 -38.13
C SER A 363 6.65 42.97 -37.00
N SER A 364 6.03 41.87 -36.56
CA SER A 364 6.52 41.06 -35.45
C SER A 364 7.14 39.75 -35.95
N LYS A 365 8.42 39.52 -35.61
CA LYS A 365 9.16 38.27 -35.90
C LYS A 365 8.55 37.01 -35.26
N ILE A 366 7.57 37.18 -34.37
CA ILE A 366 6.94 36.12 -33.56
C ILE A 366 5.56 35.74 -34.13
N ALA A 367 5.04 36.51 -35.09
CA ALA A 367 3.77 36.26 -35.73
C ALA A 367 3.91 35.43 -37.00
N ARG A 368 2.90 34.58 -37.27
CA ARG A 368 2.73 34.04 -38.63
C ARG A 368 2.30 35.22 -39.52
N PRO A 369 3.00 35.52 -40.62
CA PRO A 369 2.43 36.43 -41.61
C PRO A 369 1.07 35.86 -41.99
N SER A 370 0.03 36.69 -41.94
CA SER A 370 -1.24 36.32 -42.55
C SER A 370 -0.92 35.84 -43.96
N LEU A 371 -1.45 34.67 -44.35
CA LEU A 371 -1.48 34.32 -45.76
C LEU A 371 -2.12 35.51 -46.44
N VAL A 372 -1.33 36.24 -47.23
CA VAL A 372 -1.84 37.33 -48.04
C VAL A 372 -2.77 36.64 -49.03
N PHE A 373 -4.05 36.57 -48.69
CA PHE A 373 -5.08 36.29 -49.67
C PHE A 373 -5.04 37.48 -50.61
N ASN A 374 -4.20 37.35 -51.64
CA ASN A 374 -4.05 38.35 -52.66
C ASN A 374 -5.46 38.53 -53.24
N SER A 375 -6.05 39.71 -53.04
CA SER A 375 -7.40 40.03 -53.53
C SER A 375 -7.53 39.80 -55.04
N ALA A 376 -6.40 39.82 -55.76
CA ALA A 376 -6.31 39.42 -57.16
C ALA A 376 -6.71 37.95 -57.41
N VAL A 377 -6.40 37.01 -56.52
CA VAL A 377 -6.75 35.58 -56.67
C VAL A 377 -8.24 35.36 -56.47
N ILE A 378 -8.85 36.03 -55.48
CA ILE A 378 -10.30 35.99 -55.26
C ILE A 378 -11.05 36.66 -56.43
N SER A 379 -10.54 37.79 -56.91
CA SER A 379 -11.09 38.47 -58.09
C SER A 379 -11.01 37.58 -59.34
N ASN A 380 -9.89 36.91 -59.58
CA ASN A 380 -9.73 35.99 -60.72
C ASN A 380 -10.63 34.75 -60.63
N ILE A 381 -10.91 34.23 -59.42
CA ILE A 381 -11.86 33.14 -59.23
C ILE A 381 -13.30 33.61 -59.48
N ILE A 382 -13.67 34.80 -58.98
CA ILE A 382 -15.01 35.37 -59.20
C ILE A 382 -15.23 35.68 -60.69
N ILE A 383 -14.23 36.26 -61.37
CA ILE A 383 -14.26 36.50 -62.82
C ILE A 383 -14.33 35.17 -63.59
N GLY A 384 -13.54 34.17 -63.19
CA GLY A 384 -13.54 32.84 -63.81
C GLY A 384 -14.88 32.12 -63.69
N VAL A 385 -15.49 32.14 -62.51
CA VAL A 385 -16.83 31.56 -62.26
C VAL A 385 -17.92 32.35 -63.00
N GLY A 386 -17.80 33.69 -63.06
CA GLY A 386 -18.70 34.54 -63.83
C GLY A 386 -18.68 34.23 -65.33
N ILE A 387 -17.48 34.06 -65.92
CA ILE A 387 -17.31 33.70 -67.34
C ILE A 387 -17.86 32.30 -67.62
N LEU A 388 -17.62 31.33 -66.74
CA LEU A 388 -18.17 29.97 -66.85
C LEU A 388 -19.70 29.98 -66.80
N GLY A 389 -20.29 30.79 -65.93
CA GLY A 389 -21.74 31.00 -65.86
C GLY A 389 -22.32 31.59 -67.14
N VAL A 390 -21.64 32.57 -67.76
CA VAL A 390 -22.05 33.15 -69.05
C VAL A 390 -21.95 32.14 -70.19
N PHE A 391 -20.88 31.34 -70.24
CA PHE A 391 -20.73 30.27 -71.24
C PHE A 391 -21.83 29.23 -71.12
N LEU A 392 -22.13 28.77 -69.90
CA LEU A 392 -23.24 27.86 -69.63
C LEU A 392 -24.58 28.46 -70.05
N PHE A 393 -24.82 29.73 -69.78
CA PHE A 393 -26.05 30.41 -70.19
C PHE A 393 -26.19 30.51 -71.72
N ILE A 394 -25.12 30.81 -72.44
CA ILE A 394 -25.11 30.86 -73.91
C ILE A 394 -25.37 29.47 -74.51
N ILE A 395 -24.74 28.43 -73.97
CA ILE A 395 -24.95 27.04 -74.42
C ILE A 395 -26.41 26.63 -74.16
N LEU A 396 -26.94 26.89 -72.96
CA LEU A 396 -28.32 26.56 -72.61
C LEU A 396 -29.35 27.33 -73.46
N ARG A 397 -29.03 28.54 -73.92
CA ARG A 397 -29.90 29.33 -74.79
C ARG A 397 -29.89 28.87 -76.26
N LYS A 398 -28.88 28.12 -76.70
CA LYS A 398 -28.81 27.52 -78.04
C LYS A 398 -29.49 26.15 -78.16
N VAL A 399 -29.83 25.53 -77.03
CA VAL A 399 -30.47 24.20 -76.94
C VAL A 399 -32.00 24.31 -76.77
N ARG A 400 -32.55 25.53 -76.74
CA ARG A 400 -33.96 25.84 -77.01
C ARG A 400 -34.04 26.54 -78.35
#